data_AF-A0A821PBQ9-F1
#
_entry.id   AF-A0A821PBQ9-F1
#
_cell.length_a   1.000
_cell.length_b   1.000
_cell.length_c   1.000
_cell.angle_alpha   90.00
_cell.angle_beta   90.00
_cell.angle_gamma   90.00
#
_symmetry.space_group_name_H-M   'P 1'
#
loop_
_entity.id
_entity.type
_entity.pdbx_description
1 polymer ?
#
loop_
_entity_poly.entity_id
_entity_poly.type
_entity_poly.pdbx_seq_one_letter_code
_entity_poly.pdbx_strand_id
1 'polypeptide(L)'
;IPSCANKFILETIARESYHLDGFVVSDCGAVSTIMNGHHYTSTVQDTVAVALHAGTDLNCGDFYLKHTQEALDNKTIVEADIDKALERTFNILIRLGYFDPSEQQPYRKLSKKNKQKLSLKN
;
A
#
# COMPACT_ATOMS: atom_id res chain seq x y z
N ILE A 1 10.57 13.08 10.12
CA ILE A 1 9.83 12.66 8.91
C ILE A 1 9.18 11.30 9.21
N PRO A 2 7.84 11.18 9.25
CA PRO A 2 7.14 9.91 9.46
C PRO A 2 7.46 8.88 8.36
N SER A 3 7.52 7.59 8.70
CA SER A 3 7.97 6.54 7.76
C SER A 3 7.13 6.45 6.48
N CYS A 4 5.79 6.56 6.59
CA CYS A 4 4.89 6.56 5.43
C CYS A 4 5.05 7.79 4.52
N ALA A 5 5.69 8.87 5.01
CA ALA A 5 6.00 10.08 4.26
C ALA A 5 7.51 10.21 3.94
N ASN A 6 8.29 9.14 4.13
CA ASN A 6 9.75 9.19 4.00
C ASN A 6 10.23 8.58 2.67
N LYS A 7 10.34 9.44 1.65
CA LYS A 7 10.81 9.04 0.30
C LYS A 7 12.21 8.40 0.30
N PHE A 8 13.11 8.82 1.19
CA PHE A 8 14.45 8.23 1.26
C PHE A 8 14.40 6.75 1.67
N ILE A 9 13.57 6.39 2.64
CA ILE A 9 13.45 4.99 3.05
C ILE A 9 12.67 4.18 2.00
N LEU A 10 11.56 4.72 1.51
CA LEU A 10 10.62 3.97 0.67
C LEU A 10 11.05 3.87 -0.80
N GLU A 11 11.59 4.93 -1.40
CA GLU A 11 12.07 4.89 -2.78
C GLU A 11 13.58 4.62 -2.82
N THR A 12 14.42 5.42 -2.15
CA THR A 12 15.88 5.26 -2.27
C THR A 12 16.41 3.96 -1.64
N ILE A 13 16.05 3.65 -0.40
CA ILE A 13 16.55 2.44 0.25
C ILE A 13 15.78 1.21 -0.28
N ALA A 14 14.46 1.16 -0.11
CA ALA A 14 13.70 -0.05 -0.41
C ALA A 14 13.67 -0.36 -1.92
N ARG A 15 13.30 0.59 -2.78
CA ARG A 15 13.16 0.34 -4.23
C ARG A 15 14.47 0.42 -4.98
N GLU A 16 15.23 1.49 -4.84
CA GLU A 16 16.45 1.68 -5.64
C GLU A 16 17.59 0.79 -5.14
N SER A 17 17.83 0.73 -3.82
CA SER A 17 18.97 0.00 -3.25
C SER A 17 18.72 -1.48 -3.03
N TYR A 18 17.53 -1.84 -2.52
CA TYR A 18 17.15 -3.25 -2.29
C TYR A 18 16.31 -3.85 -3.41
N HIS A 19 16.08 -3.11 -4.50
CA HIS A 19 15.38 -3.59 -5.69
C HIS A 19 13.96 -4.12 -5.37
N LEU A 20 13.22 -3.43 -4.49
CA LEU A 20 11.83 -3.77 -4.22
C LEU A 20 10.98 -3.65 -5.49
N ASP A 21 10.64 -4.81 -6.05
CA ASP A 21 9.67 -4.99 -7.14
C ASP A 21 8.31 -5.43 -6.57
N GLY A 22 7.56 -4.47 -6.04
CA GLY A 22 6.26 -4.67 -5.43
C GLY A 22 5.65 -3.38 -4.88
N PHE A 23 4.76 -3.50 -3.91
CA PHE A 23 4.09 -2.37 -3.27
C PHE A 23 4.47 -2.23 -1.78
N VAL A 24 4.27 -1.03 -1.23
CA VAL A 24 4.39 -0.71 0.19
C VAL A 24 3.00 -0.48 0.77
N VAL A 25 2.70 -1.10 1.91
CA VAL A 25 1.46 -0.87 2.67
C VAL A 25 1.80 -0.19 4.00
N SER A 26 0.99 0.79 4.38
CA SER A 26 1.10 1.43 5.70
C SER A 26 0.70 0.46 6.81
N ASP A 27 1.23 0.67 8.02
CA ASP A 27 0.58 0.12 9.22
C ASP A 27 -0.80 0.76 9.41
N CYS A 28 -1.66 0.11 10.19
CA CYS A 28 -3.04 0.47 10.40
C CYS A 28 -3.14 1.78 11.20
N GLY A 29 -3.59 2.83 10.53
CA GLY A 29 -3.64 4.20 11.08
C GLY A 29 -2.37 5.03 10.84
N ALA A 30 -1.27 4.46 10.33
CA ALA A 30 -0.01 5.20 10.19
C ALA A 30 -0.12 6.43 9.28
N VAL A 31 -0.93 6.37 8.21
CA VAL A 31 -1.18 7.53 7.33
C VAL A 31 -1.89 8.65 8.08
N SER A 32 -2.93 8.35 8.88
CA SER A 32 -3.62 9.40 9.64
C SER A 32 -2.75 9.98 10.76
N THR A 33 -1.86 9.17 11.33
CA THR A 33 -0.88 9.60 12.34
C THR A 33 0.16 10.59 11.80
N ILE A 34 0.43 10.63 10.48
CA ILE A 34 1.30 11.67 9.86
C ILE A 34 0.82 13.07 10.29
N MET A 35 -0.48 13.32 10.21
CA MET A 35 -1.11 14.57 10.59
C MET A 35 -1.45 14.62 12.08
N ASN A 36 -2.20 13.62 12.56
CA ASN A 36 -2.84 13.68 13.88
C ASN A 36 -1.89 13.44 15.05
N GLY A 37 -0.82 12.66 14.85
CA GLY A 37 0.13 12.32 15.91
C GLY A 37 1.49 12.99 15.74
N HIS A 38 1.99 13.06 14.50
CA HIS A 38 3.29 13.65 14.20
C HIS A 38 3.23 15.14 13.82
N HIS A 39 2.04 15.68 13.55
CA HIS A 39 1.85 17.07 13.11
C HIS A 39 2.75 17.46 11.93
N TYR A 40 3.04 16.50 11.04
CA TYR A 40 3.96 16.69 9.93
C TYR A 40 3.33 17.45 8.76
N THR A 41 2.03 17.25 8.57
CA THR A 41 1.17 17.97 7.62
C THR A 41 0.06 18.68 8.38
N SER A 42 -0.53 19.70 7.76
CA SER A 42 -1.61 20.50 8.37
C SER A 42 -2.99 20.23 7.76
N THR A 43 -3.06 19.52 6.63
CA THR A 43 -4.29 19.24 5.91
C THR A 43 -4.37 17.78 5.50
N VAL A 44 -5.59 17.28 5.27
CA VAL A 44 -5.81 15.89 4.85
C VAL A 44 -5.28 15.63 3.44
N GLN A 45 -5.45 16.59 2.52
CA GLN A 45 -4.93 16.51 1.15
C GLN A 45 -3.41 16.51 1.08
N ASP A 46 -2.72 17.28 1.95
CA ASP A 46 -1.26 17.24 2.03
C ASP A 46 -0.81 15.91 2.63
N THR A 47 -1.56 15.36 3.57
CA THR A 47 -1.28 14.06 4.19
C THR A 47 -1.34 12.92 3.19
N VAL A 48 -2.35 12.92 2.30
CA VAL A 48 -2.43 11.96 1.18
C VAL A 48 -1.25 12.17 0.23
N ALA A 49 -0.97 13.42 -0.15
CA ALA A 49 0.09 13.74 -1.10
C ALA A 49 1.47 13.28 -0.61
N VAL A 50 1.86 13.65 0.62
CA VAL A 50 3.19 13.27 1.15
C VAL A 50 3.34 11.76 1.28
N ALA A 51 2.26 11.02 1.56
CA ALA A 51 2.31 9.57 1.70
C ALA A 51 2.41 8.86 0.34
N LEU A 52 1.59 9.25 -0.64
CA LEU A 52 1.64 8.71 -2.01
C LEU A 52 2.96 9.06 -2.71
N HIS A 53 3.38 10.33 -2.66
CA HIS A 53 4.63 10.77 -3.30
C HIS A 53 5.88 10.18 -2.64
N ALA A 54 5.82 9.83 -1.35
CA ALA A 54 6.88 9.09 -0.68
C ALA A 54 6.94 7.62 -1.09
N GLY A 55 5.87 7.05 -1.65
CA GLY A 55 5.82 5.66 -2.11
C GLY A 55 5.05 4.70 -1.21
N THR A 56 4.18 5.20 -0.34
CA THR A 56 3.20 4.39 0.41
C THR A 56 1.99 4.11 -0.48
N ASP A 57 1.96 2.93 -1.11
CA ASP A 57 1.00 2.61 -2.17
C ASP A 57 -0.39 2.24 -1.60
N LEU A 58 -0.43 1.50 -0.48
CA LEU A 58 -1.68 1.08 0.18
C LEU A 58 -1.79 1.64 1.59
N ASN A 59 -3.00 2.03 1.99
CA ASN A 59 -3.29 2.44 3.36
C ASN A 59 -4.02 1.33 4.12
N CYS A 60 -3.40 0.77 5.17
CA CYS A 60 -4.18 0.07 6.18
C CYS A 60 -4.97 1.11 7.01
N GLY A 61 -6.28 1.14 6.82
CA GLY A 61 -7.16 2.16 7.38
C GLY A 61 -8.06 2.73 6.29
N ASP A 62 -8.67 3.87 6.58
CA ASP A 62 -9.64 4.50 5.69
C ASP A 62 -9.25 5.92 5.25
N PHE A 63 -8.00 6.33 5.51
CA PHE A 63 -7.57 7.71 5.26
C PHE A 63 -7.49 8.02 3.76
N TYR A 64 -6.87 7.15 2.96
CA TYR A 64 -6.88 7.30 1.49
C TYR A 64 -8.32 7.24 0.96
N LEU A 65 -9.11 6.25 1.39
CA LEU A 65 -10.50 6.10 0.96
C LEU A 65 -11.33 7.38 1.18
N LYS A 66 -11.11 8.08 2.30
CA LYS A 66 -11.85 9.30 2.64
C LYS A 66 -11.33 10.56 1.96
N HIS A 67 -10.02 10.66 1.71
CA HIS A 67 -9.38 11.95 1.40
C HIS A 67 -8.67 12.01 0.04
N THR A 68 -8.54 10.91 -0.70
CA THR A 68 -7.87 10.93 -2.01
C THR A 68 -8.62 11.81 -3.03
N GLN A 69 -9.95 11.82 -3.03
CA GLN A 69 -10.71 12.72 -3.92
C GLN A 69 -10.46 14.19 -3.59
N GLU A 70 -10.45 14.55 -2.31
CA GLU A 70 -10.15 15.91 -1.86
C GLU A 70 -8.74 16.35 -2.28
N ALA A 71 -7.77 15.42 -2.28
CA ALA A 71 -6.41 15.68 -2.76
C ALA A 71 -6.34 15.94 -4.27
N LEU A 72 -7.14 15.22 -5.08
CA LEU A 72 -7.28 15.49 -6.52
C LEU A 72 -7.92 16.85 -6.78
N ASP A 73 -9.02 17.15 -6.08
CA ASP A 73 -9.77 18.40 -6.25
C ASP A 73 -8.90 19.62 -5.91
N ASN A 74 -8.06 19.50 -4.88
CA ASN A 74 -7.10 20.53 -4.47
C ASN A 74 -5.77 20.48 -5.25
N LYS A 75 -5.62 19.53 -6.19
CA LYS A 75 -4.43 19.35 -7.03
C LYS A 75 -3.13 19.13 -6.24
N THR A 76 -3.23 18.59 -5.01
CA THR A 76 -2.04 18.17 -4.25
C THR A 76 -1.49 16.84 -4.76
N ILE A 77 -2.30 16.08 -5.48
CA ILE A 77 -1.92 14.89 -6.26
C ILE A 77 -2.56 14.97 -7.65
N VAL A 78 -2.10 14.09 -8.56
CA VAL A 78 -2.72 13.84 -9.87
C VAL A 78 -3.12 12.37 -10.01
N GLU A 79 -3.98 12.03 -10.98
CA GLU A 79 -4.40 10.64 -11.23
C GLU A 79 -3.21 9.69 -11.41
N ALA A 80 -2.15 10.14 -12.07
CA ALA A 80 -0.93 9.34 -12.27
C ALA A 80 -0.24 8.93 -10.96
N ASP A 81 -0.42 9.67 -9.86
CA ASP A 81 0.09 9.27 -8.54
C ASP A 81 -0.65 8.04 -8.00
N ILE A 82 -1.96 7.96 -8.27
CA ILE A 82 -2.81 6.83 -7.91
C ILE A 82 -2.53 5.65 -8.84
N ASP A 83 -2.43 5.88 -10.15
CA ASP A 83 -2.12 4.85 -11.13
C ASP A 83 -0.82 4.12 -10.79
N LYS A 84 0.22 4.86 -10.40
CA LYS A 84 1.50 4.28 -9.97
C LYS A 84 1.37 3.32 -8.78
N ALA A 85 0.57 3.70 -7.77
CA ALA A 85 0.30 2.85 -6.61
C ALA A 85 -0.53 1.60 -6.97
N LEU A 86 -1.51 1.77 -7.88
CA LEU A 86 -2.33 0.69 -8.40
C LEU A 86 -1.50 -0.29 -9.23
N GLU A 87 -0.68 0.18 -10.17
CA GLU A 87 0.19 -0.65 -11.00
C GLU A 87 1.10 -1.54 -10.12
N ARG A 88 1.76 -0.96 -9.13
CA ARG A 88 2.61 -1.70 -8.17
C ARG A 88 1.82 -2.80 -7.44
N THR A 89 0.60 -2.49 -7.02
CA THR A 89 -0.27 -3.44 -6.30
C THR A 89 -0.77 -4.55 -7.23
N PHE A 90 -1.30 -4.19 -8.40
CA PHE A 90 -1.87 -5.12 -9.37
C PHE A 90 -0.80 -6.02 -9.99
N ASN A 91 0.43 -5.54 -10.18
CA ASN A 91 1.56 -6.37 -10.60
C ASN A 91 1.79 -7.54 -9.64
N ILE A 92 1.71 -7.30 -8.33
CA ILE A 92 1.81 -8.39 -7.34
C ILE A 92 0.58 -9.29 -7.39
N LEU A 93 -0.64 -8.75 -7.52
CA LEU A 93 -1.85 -9.58 -7.64
C LEU A 93 -1.81 -10.49 -8.87
N ILE A 94 -1.32 -9.99 -10.01
CA ILE A 94 -1.13 -10.77 -11.24
C ILE A 94 -0.07 -11.86 -11.02
N ARG A 95 1.09 -11.53 -10.45
CA ARG A 95 2.15 -12.51 -10.14
C ARG A 95 1.69 -13.62 -9.19
N LEU A 96 0.76 -13.31 -8.29
CA LEU A 96 0.15 -14.27 -7.36
C LEU A 96 -1.01 -15.07 -7.98
N GLY A 97 -1.32 -14.87 -9.26
CA GLY A 97 -2.41 -15.57 -9.95
C GLY A 97 -3.79 -15.21 -9.41
N TYR A 98 -3.96 -14.01 -8.85
CA TYR A 98 -5.23 -13.57 -8.28
C TYR A 98 -6.35 -13.51 -9.33
N PHE A 99 -6.00 -13.29 -10.59
CA PHE A 99 -6.97 -13.24 -11.68
C PHE A 99 -7.09 -14.57 -12.45
N ASP A 100 -6.31 -15.58 -12.07
CA ASP A 100 -6.32 -16.90 -12.72
C ASP A 100 -7.49 -17.78 -12.23
N PRO A 101 -7.90 -18.79 -13.02
CA PRO A 101 -8.90 -19.76 -12.62
C PRO A 101 -8.58 -20.42 -11.27
N SER A 102 -9.58 -20.56 -10.41
CA SER A 102 -9.40 -21.07 -9.05
C SER A 102 -8.84 -22.50 -9.00
N GLU A 103 -9.12 -23.28 -10.05
CA GLU A 103 -8.68 -24.65 -10.24
C GLU A 103 -7.17 -24.76 -10.43
N GLN A 104 -6.54 -23.70 -10.93
CA GLN A 104 -5.10 -23.62 -11.20
C GLN A 104 -4.32 -23.01 -10.02
N GLN A 105 -5.01 -22.56 -8.97
CA GLN A 105 -4.40 -21.87 -7.82
C GLN A 105 -4.41 -22.76 -6.56
N PRO A 106 -3.30 -23.43 -6.20
CA PRO A 106 -3.26 -24.41 -5.11
C PRO A 106 -3.75 -23.86 -3.76
N TYR A 107 -3.43 -22.59 -3.48
CA TYR A 107 -3.79 -21.93 -2.22
C TYR A 107 -5.27 -21.51 -2.15
N ARG A 108 -5.95 -21.31 -3.28
CA ARG A 108 -7.40 -21.01 -3.30
C ARG A 108 -8.25 -22.20 -2.88
N LYS A 109 -7.73 -23.42 -3.02
CA LYS A 109 -8.39 -24.66 -2.61
C LYS A 109 -8.27 -24.93 -1.10
N LEU A 110 -7.54 -24.10 -0.35
CA LEU A 110 -7.36 -24.28 1.08
C LEU A 110 -8.65 -23.96 1.85
N SER A 111 -9.25 -24.99 2.44
CA SER A 111 -10.35 -24.88 3.39
C SER A 111 -9.88 -25.09 4.83
N LYS A 112 -10.71 -24.73 5.83
CA LYS A 112 -10.42 -25.00 7.26
C LYS A 112 -10.03 -26.46 7.52
N LYS A 113 -10.62 -27.42 6.79
CA LYS A 113 -10.34 -28.87 6.92
C LYS A 113 -8.93 -29.26 6.45
N ASN A 114 -8.36 -28.53 5.49
CA ASN A 114 -7.05 -28.85 4.91
C ASN A 114 -5.90 -28.01 5.50
N LYS A 115 -6.20 -26.89 6.18
CA LYS A 115 -5.20 -26.03 6.85
C LYS A 115 -4.52 -26.73 8.04
N GLN A 116 -5.26 -27.56 8.79
CA GLN A 116 -4.74 -28.22 10.00
C GLN A 116 -3.64 -29.24 9.69
N LYS A 117 -3.65 -29.88 8.51
CA LYS A 117 -2.62 -30.83 8.06
C LYS A 117 -1.26 -30.19 7.74
N LEU A 118 -1.22 -28.89 7.44
CA LEU A 118 0.02 -28.15 7.17
C LEU A 118 0.67 -27.63 8.46
N SER A 119 -0.13 -27.27 9.47
CA SER A 119 0.35 -26.76 10.77
C SER A 119 0.92 -27.84 11.69
N LEU A 120 0.64 -29.12 11.43
CA LEU A 120 1.04 -30.26 12.28
C LEU A 120 2.22 -31.05 11.70
N LYS A 121 2.89 -30.55 10.66
CA LYS A 121 4.02 -31.20 10.00
C LYS A 121 5.40 -30.59 10.34
N ASN A 122 5.46 -29.67 11.30
CA ASN A 122 6.71 -29.12 11.84
C ASN A 122 6.77 -29.37 13.34
#